data_AF-A0A2K9BNI8-F1
#
_entry.id   AF-A0A2K9BNI8-F1
#
_cell.length_a   1.000
_cell.length_b   1.000
_cell.length_c   1.000
_cell.angle_alpha   90.00
_cell.angle_beta   90.00
_cell.angle_gamma   90.00
#
_symmetry.space_group_name_H-M   'P 1'
#
loop_
_entity.id
_entity.type
_entity.pdbx_description
1 polymer ?
#
loop_
_entity_poly.entity_id
_entity_poly.type
_entity_poly.pdbx_seq_one_letter_code
_entity_poly.pdbx_strand_id
1 'polypeptide(L)'
;MSKEKQSNQELELGFFEPALGLIITNLEFLEDELKQENKNFDKLTKLIDKFSELEVIEEFENLVDDLVKMTAAIEKVIFEIVDVDQAKLLSFLYLASGIANNLKETELLMQIATKIEQKMSEGIFENTEENLIAEYKTMITEYAHEQYQDILTNLEIINYSDEFKKILNILTKEKDFNDLKEGNTVLVELFILENPVINELGYLKIWRLLNNLEGLLTLMIFWEQDNFEEE
;
A
#
# COMPACT_ATOMS: atom_id res chain seq x y z
N MET A 1 32.11 9.61 6.75
CA MET A 1 30.85 9.18 6.10
C MET A 1 30.62 10.10 4.92
N SER A 2 30.32 9.57 3.73
CA SER A 2 30.08 10.38 2.53
C SER A 2 28.71 11.06 2.63
N LYS A 3 28.57 12.25 2.03
CA LYS A 3 27.30 12.99 1.96
C LYS A 3 26.17 12.18 1.29
N GLU A 4 26.52 11.29 0.37
CA GLU A 4 25.59 10.34 -0.27
C GLU A 4 24.89 9.43 0.76
N LYS A 5 25.62 8.89 1.75
CA LYS A 5 25.01 8.05 2.80
C LYS A 5 24.10 8.81 3.77
N GLN A 6 24.27 10.13 3.91
CA GLN A 6 23.38 10.97 4.72
C GLN A 6 22.10 11.32 3.98
N SER A 7 22.18 11.52 2.65
CA SER A 7 21.03 11.76 1.77
C SER A 7 20.08 10.56 1.73
N ASN A 8 20.62 9.33 1.60
CA ASN A 8 19.84 8.09 1.67
C ASN A 8 19.03 7.99 2.96
N GLN A 9 19.65 8.29 4.10
CA GLN A 9 18.97 8.17 5.39
C GLN A 9 17.85 9.19 5.55
N GLU A 10 18.01 10.44 5.12
CA GLU A 10 16.95 11.45 5.28
C GLU A 10 15.75 11.19 4.36
N LEU A 11 15.97 10.72 3.12
CA LEU A 11 14.92 10.35 2.17
C LEU A 11 14.19 9.07 2.57
N GLU A 12 14.94 8.05 3.00
CA GLU A 12 14.38 6.78 3.47
C GLU A 12 13.57 6.98 4.76
N LEU A 13 13.96 7.91 5.65
CA LEU A 13 13.24 8.14 6.91
C LEU A 13 11.92 8.91 6.72
N GLY A 14 11.84 9.85 5.78
CA GLY A 14 10.70 10.75 5.63
C GLY A 14 9.34 10.05 5.44
N PHE A 15 9.27 9.05 4.56
CA PHE A 15 8.03 8.28 4.33
C PHE A 15 7.97 6.97 5.12
N PHE A 16 9.06 6.53 5.75
CA PHE A 16 9.09 5.24 6.45
C PHE A 16 8.28 5.26 7.75
N GLU A 17 8.36 6.34 8.54
CA GLU A 17 7.55 6.47 9.76
C GLU A 17 6.03 6.54 9.45
N PRO A 18 5.56 7.39 8.52
CA PRO A 18 4.16 7.37 8.08
C PRO A 18 3.73 5.99 7.56
N ALA A 19 4.59 5.31 6.79
CA ALA A 19 4.28 4.00 6.26
C ALA A 19 4.19 2.93 7.35
N LEU A 20 5.10 2.95 8.33
CA LEU A 20 5.07 2.06 9.49
C LEU A 20 3.80 2.28 10.31
N GLY A 21 3.42 3.54 10.55
CA GLY A 21 2.16 3.90 11.22
C GLY A 21 0.94 3.34 10.50
N LEU A 22 0.89 3.44 9.16
CA LEU A 22 -0.19 2.85 8.35
C LEU A 22 -0.20 1.32 8.39
N ILE A 23 0.97 0.67 8.32
CA ILE A 23 1.07 -0.79 8.42
C ILE A 23 0.51 -1.25 9.77
N ILE A 24 1.00 -0.68 10.89
CA ILE A 24 0.59 -1.05 12.24
C ILE A 24 -0.91 -0.82 12.42
N THR A 25 -1.41 0.36 12.08
CA THR A 25 -2.83 0.71 12.22
C THR A 25 -3.75 -0.27 11.50
N ASN A 26 -3.41 -0.64 10.25
CA ASN A 26 -4.22 -1.60 9.49
C ASN A 26 -4.15 -3.01 10.09
N LEU A 27 -2.99 -3.43 10.61
CA LEU A 27 -2.86 -4.73 11.29
C LEU A 27 -3.61 -4.76 12.63
N GLU A 28 -3.62 -3.66 13.39
CA GLU A 28 -4.38 -3.53 14.63
C GLU A 28 -5.89 -3.59 14.36
N PHE A 29 -6.39 -2.86 13.36
CA PHE A 29 -7.81 -2.95 12.97
C PHE A 29 -8.20 -4.37 12.53
N LEU A 30 -7.34 -5.04 11.76
CA LEU A 30 -7.53 -6.44 11.40
C LEU A 30 -7.57 -7.33 12.64
N GLU A 31 -6.65 -7.15 13.59
CA GLU A 31 -6.59 -7.94 14.81
C GLU A 31 -7.83 -7.75 15.69
N ASP A 32 -8.28 -6.52 15.87
CA ASP A 32 -9.45 -6.18 16.69
C ASP A 32 -10.73 -6.79 16.13
N GLU A 33 -10.95 -6.70 14.82
CA GLU A 33 -12.11 -7.30 14.15
C GLU A 33 -12.05 -8.85 14.22
N LEU A 34 -10.88 -9.47 14.05
CA LEU A 34 -10.72 -10.91 14.24
C LEU A 34 -10.98 -11.35 15.69
N LYS A 35 -10.55 -10.56 16.68
CA LYS A 35 -10.82 -10.81 18.11
C LYS A 35 -12.31 -10.73 18.42
N GLN A 36 -13.04 -9.76 17.87
CA GLN A 36 -14.50 -9.64 18.02
C GLN A 36 -15.23 -10.91 17.54
N GLU A 37 -14.71 -11.54 16.49
CA GLU A 37 -15.20 -12.80 15.92
C GLU A 37 -14.66 -14.05 16.64
N ASN A 38 -14.02 -13.90 17.81
CA ASN A 38 -13.37 -14.96 18.58
C ASN A 38 -12.30 -15.74 17.80
N LYS A 39 -11.67 -15.11 16.80
CA LYS A 39 -10.55 -15.64 16.02
C LYS A 39 -9.23 -15.05 16.51
N ASN A 40 -8.80 -15.45 17.70
CA ASN A 40 -7.51 -14.97 18.21
C ASN A 40 -6.34 -15.54 17.40
N PHE A 41 -5.44 -14.65 16.96
CA PHE A 41 -4.28 -15.00 16.15
C PHE A 41 -3.00 -14.48 16.84
N ASP A 42 -2.56 -15.13 17.91
CA ASP A 42 -1.41 -14.69 18.74
C ASP A 42 -0.13 -14.37 17.95
N LYS A 43 0.04 -14.96 16.76
CA LYS A 43 1.17 -14.63 15.87
C LYS A 43 1.07 -13.23 15.27
N LEU A 44 -0.14 -12.76 14.98
CA LEU A 44 -0.42 -11.41 14.47
C LEU A 44 -0.15 -10.39 15.56
N THR A 45 -0.63 -10.60 16.79
CA THR A 45 -0.32 -9.77 17.95
C THR A 45 1.19 -9.56 18.10
N LYS A 46 1.94 -10.67 18.12
CA LYS A 46 3.41 -10.63 18.25
C LYS A 46 4.10 -9.94 17.07
N LEU A 47 3.50 -9.98 15.89
CA LEU A 47 4.05 -9.33 14.72
C LEU A 47 3.81 -7.82 14.78
N ILE A 48 2.62 -7.39 15.21
CA ILE A 48 2.28 -5.98 15.48
C ILE A 48 3.22 -5.41 16.53
N ASP A 49 3.38 -6.09 17.68
CA ASP A 49 4.30 -5.67 18.74
C ASP A 49 5.72 -5.43 18.20
N LYS A 50 6.22 -6.33 17.33
CA LYS A 50 7.55 -6.18 16.72
C LYS A 50 7.65 -5.03 15.73
N PHE A 51 6.60 -4.75 14.95
CA PHE A 51 6.58 -3.57 14.09
C PHE A 51 6.59 -2.28 14.92
N SER A 52 5.85 -2.25 16.03
CA SER A 52 5.80 -1.10 16.95
C SER A 52 7.10 -0.88 17.72
N GLU A 53 7.87 -1.93 17.96
CA GLU A 53 9.17 -1.91 18.64
C GLU A 53 10.37 -1.83 17.66
N LEU A 54 10.11 -1.59 16.36
CA LEU A 54 11.14 -1.60 15.34
C LEU A 54 12.11 -0.41 15.51
N GLU A 55 13.34 -0.69 15.92
CA GLU A 55 14.40 0.33 16.06
C GLU A 55 15.39 0.34 14.88
N VAL A 56 15.44 -0.74 14.08
CA VAL A 56 16.51 -1.00 13.11
C VAL A 56 15.92 -1.47 11.77
N ILE A 57 16.27 -0.79 10.67
CA ILE A 57 15.74 -1.07 9.32
C ILE A 57 16.08 -2.50 8.87
N GLU A 58 17.26 -3.04 9.22
CA GLU A 58 17.62 -4.41 8.85
C GLU A 58 16.69 -5.49 9.46
N GLU A 59 15.98 -5.17 10.55
CA GLU A 59 14.98 -6.07 11.14
C GLU A 59 13.65 -6.01 10.39
N PHE A 60 13.36 -4.90 9.70
CA PHE A 60 12.12 -4.66 8.99
C PHE A 60 11.85 -5.74 7.93
N GLU A 61 12.83 -6.08 7.09
CA GLU A 61 12.64 -7.07 6.03
C GLU A 61 12.21 -8.44 6.56
N ASN A 62 12.73 -8.84 7.72
CA ASN A 62 12.33 -10.08 8.37
C ASN A 62 10.88 -10.04 8.84
N LEU A 63 10.42 -8.88 9.35
CA LEU A 63 9.03 -8.68 9.75
C LEU A 63 8.09 -8.70 8.53
N VAL A 64 8.48 -8.07 7.42
CA VAL A 64 7.71 -8.12 6.18
C VAL A 64 7.60 -9.55 5.66
N ASP A 65 8.69 -10.30 5.65
CA ASP A 65 8.69 -11.70 5.22
C ASP A 65 7.81 -12.59 6.12
N ASP A 66 7.77 -12.32 7.43
CA ASP A 66 6.87 -12.99 8.36
C ASP A 66 5.40 -12.63 8.11
N LEU A 67 5.10 -11.35 7.84
CA LEU A 67 3.76 -10.89 7.44
C LEU A 67 3.28 -11.62 6.18
N VAL A 68 4.10 -11.64 5.13
CA VAL A 68 3.78 -12.28 3.84
C VAL A 68 3.53 -13.78 4.01
N LYS A 69 4.33 -14.48 4.82
CA LYS A 69 4.11 -15.90 5.13
C LYS A 69 2.80 -16.13 5.88
N MET A 70 2.40 -15.17 6.73
CA MET A 70 1.17 -15.24 7.51
C MET A 70 -0.08 -14.89 6.69
N THR A 71 0.02 -14.06 5.65
CA THR A 71 -1.10 -13.59 4.82
C THR A 71 -2.04 -14.72 4.41
N ALA A 72 -1.52 -15.81 3.82
CA ALA A 72 -2.36 -16.93 3.37
C ALA A 72 -3.11 -17.64 4.52
N ALA A 73 -2.52 -17.68 5.71
CA ALA A 73 -3.17 -18.26 6.89
C ALA A 73 -4.27 -17.33 7.42
N ILE A 74 -4.03 -16.02 7.42
CA ILE A 74 -5.02 -15.01 7.83
C ILE A 74 -6.19 -14.97 6.85
N GLU A 75 -5.93 -14.97 5.54
CA GLU A 75 -6.97 -15.05 4.50
C GLU A 75 -7.91 -16.22 4.74
N LYS A 76 -7.35 -17.41 5.01
CA LYS A 76 -8.14 -18.60 5.31
C LYS A 76 -9.04 -18.40 6.54
N VAL A 77 -8.52 -17.77 7.59
CA VAL A 77 -9.32 -17.45 8.78
C VAL A 77 -10.45 -16.49 8.43
N ILE A 78 -10.17 -15.44 7.64
CA ILE A 78 -11.19 -14.46 7.22
C ILE A 78 -12.32 -15.14 6.44
N PHE A 79 -11.99 -16.00 5.46
CA PHE A 79 -13.00 -16.72 4.67
C PHE A 79 -13.88 -17.68 5.48
N GLU A 80 -13.45 -18.09 6.67
CA GLU A 80 -14.22 -18.95 7.57
C GLU A 80 -15.22 -18.18 8.44
N ILE A 81 -15.15 -16.84 8.48
CA ILE A 81 -16.06 -16.00 9.28
C ILE A 81 -17.27 -15.61 8.44
N VAL A 82 -18.48 -15.93 8.90
CA VAL A 82 -19.72 -15.76 8.10
C VAL A 82 -20.37 -14.39 8.29
N ASP A 83 -20.34 -13.84 9.50
CA ASP A 83 -21.14 -12.68 9.90
C ASP A 83 -20.34 -11.36 9.96
N VAL A 84 -19.19 -11.30 9.27
CA VAL A 84 -18.31 -10.13 9.23
C VAL A 84 -18.20 -9.55 7.83
N ASP A 85 -17.84 -8.29 7.73
CA ASP A 85 -17.36 -7.68 6.49
C ASP A 85 -15.97 -8.24 6.14
N GLN A 86 -15.96 -9.42 5.51
CA GLN A 86 -14.74 -10.09 5.06
C GLN A 86 -13.94 -9.19 4.10
N ALA A 87 -14.61 -8.31 3.37
CA ALA A 87 -13.97 -7.44 2.41
C ALA A 87 -13.14 -6.36 3.10
N LYS A 88 -13.69 -5.75 4.14
CA LYS A 88 -12.96 -4.83 5.01
C LYS A 88 -11.72 -5.51 5.63
N LEU A 89 -11.87 -6.72 6.16
CA LEU A 89 -10.75 -7.48 6.75
C LEU A 89 -9.63 -7.78 5.75
N LEU A 90 -9.99 -8.20 4.53
CA LEU A 90 -9.02 -8.46 3.46
C LEU A 90 -8.34 -7.18 3.01
N SER A 91 -9.07 -6.07 2.90
CA SER A 91 -8.49 -4.77 2.56
C SER A 91 -7.45 -4.32 3.60
N PHE A 92 -7.73 -4.43 4.90
CA PHE A 92 -6.74 -4.13 5.95
C PHE A 92 -5.46 -4.97 5.81
N LEU A 93 -5.62 -6.28 5.59
CA LEU A 93 -4.49 -7.19 5.38
C LEU A 93 -3.67 -6.81 4.13
N TYR A 94 -4.33 -6.51 3.01
CA TYR A 94 -3.68 -6.21 1.74
C TYR A 94 -3.05 -4.82 1.71
N LEU A 95 -3.65 -3.83 2.38
CA LEU A 95 -3.04 -2.52 2.59
C LEU A 95 -1.74 -2.65 3.37
N ALA A 96 -1.80 -3.28 4.56
CA ALA A 96 -0.62 -3.44 5.41
C ALA A 96 0.50 -4.22 4.71
N SER A 97 0.17 -5.39 4.14
CA SER A 97 1.17 -6.22 3.44
C SER A 97 1.69 -5.59 2.16
N GLY A 98 0.86 -4.86 1.43
CA GLY A 98 1.26 -4.13 0.23
C GLY A 98 2.25 -3.03 0.56
N ILE A 99 1.92 -2.13 1.49
CA ILE A 99 2.82 -1.05 1.92
C ILE A 99 4.14 -1.65 2.44
N ALA A 100 4.06 -2.63 3.35
CA ALA A 100 5.23 -3.28 3.91
C ALA A 100 6.15 -3.88 2.84
N ASN A 101 5.59 -4.53 1.82
CA ASN A 101 6.37 -5.08 0.73
C ASN A 101 7.05 -3.98 -0.11
N ASN A 102 6.36 -2.88 -0.41
CA ASN A 102 6.95 -1.79 -1.21
C ASN A 102 8.11 -1.05 -0.51
N LEU A 103 8.22 -1.16 0.82
CA LEU A 103 9.32 -0.60 1.62
C LEU A 103 10.58 -1.46 1.65
N LYS A 104 10.55 -2.71 1.15
CA LYS A 104 11.77 -3.54 1.09
C LYS A 104 12.81 -2.92 0.15
N GLU A 105 14.09 -3.19 0.39
CA GLU A 105 15.20 -2.52 -0.31
C GLU A 105 15.11 -2.62 -1.84
N THR A 106 14.58 -3.72 -2.36
CA THR A 106 14.47 -3.98 -3.80
C THR A 106 13.13 -3.61 -4.42
N GLU A 107 12.22 -3.04 -3.65
CA GLU A 107 10.83 -2.83 -4.05
C GLU A 107 10.52 -1.35 -4.36
N LEU A 108 9.29 -1.07 -4.77
CA LEU A 108 8.93 0.15 -5.50
C LEU A 108 9.36 1.45 -4.81
N LEU A 109 9.08 1.64 -3.52
CA LEU A 109 9.33 2.92 -2.85
C LEU A 109 10.84 3.20 -2.72
N MET A 110 11.65 2.16 -2.52
CA MET A 110 13.12 2.27 -2.47
C MET A 110 13.73 2.47 -3.86
N GLN A 111 13.15 1.85 -4.89
CA GLN A 111 13.52 2.14 -6.28
C GLN A 111 13.20 3.59 -6.67
N ILE A 112 12.07 4.13 -6.22
CA ILE A 112 11.71 5.54 -6.41
C ILE A 112 12.69 6.44 -5.66
N ALA A 113 13.02 6.14 -4.40
CA ALA A 113 14.00 6.88 -3.60
C ALA A 113 15.32 7.03 -4.36
N THR A 114 15.86 5.92 -4.85
CA THR A 114 17.11 5.89 -5.63
C THR A 114 17.05 6.78 -6.88
N LYS A 115 15.91 6.78 -7.59
CA LYS A 115 15.73 7.63 -8.79
C LYS A 115 15.67 9.11 -8.42
N ILE A 116 14.96 9.45 -7.35
CA ILE A 116 14.82 10.83 -6.87
C ILE A 116 16.18 11.37 -6.43
N GLU A 117 16.97 10.59 -5.69
CA GLU A 117 18.34 10.94 -5.32
C GLU A 117 19.22 11.23 -6.54
N GLN A 118 19.11 10.39 -7.58
CA GLN A 118 19.82 10.64 -8.83
C GLN A 118 19.41 11.98 -9.42
N LYS A 119 18.10 12.26 -9.54
CA LYS A 119 17.59 13.54 -10.06
C LYS A 119 18.09 14.73 -9.24
N MET A 120 18.17 14.60 -7.91
CA MET A 120 18.70 15.63 -7.02
C MET A 120 20.20 15.86 -7.23
N SER A 121 20.97 14.79 -7.38
CA SER A 121 22.41 14.89 -7.65
C SER A 121 22.72 15.56 -8.98
N GLU A 122 21.81 15.42 -9.96
CA GLU A 122 21.85 16.06 -11.27
C GLU A 122 21.33 17.50 -11.25
N GLY A 123 20.78 17.97 -10.11
CA GLY A 123 20.24 19.32 -9.93
C GLY A 123 18.96 19.58 -10.71
N ILE A 124 18.15 18.53 -10.94
CA ILE A 124 16.87 18.64 -11.67
C ILE A 124 15.85 19.47 -10.88
N PHE A 125 15.88 19.37 -9.55
CA PHE A 125 15.02 20.13 -8.65
C PHE A 125 15.72 20.39 -7.30
N GLU A 126 15.17 21.29 -6.48
CA GLU A 126 15.74 21.64 -5.17
C GLU A 126 15.36 20.61 -4.11
N ASN A 127 16.30 20.24 -3.23
CA ASN A 127 16.04 19.30 -2.12
C ASN A 127 15.17 19.94 -1.03
N THR A 128 13.86 19.96 -1.27
CA THR A 128 12.83 20.36 -0.31
C THR A 128 11.80 19.24 -0.22
N GLU A 129 11.22 19.05 0.96
CA GLU A 129 10.23 17.99 1.19
C GLU A 129 9.02 18.09 0.26
N GLU A 130 8.53 19.29 -0.02
CA GLU A 130 7.48 19.54 -1.02
C GLU A 130 7.84 18.98 -2.40
N ASN A 131 9.06 19.22 -2.87
CA ASN A 131 9.52 18.69 -4.16
C ASN A 131 9.72 17.18 -4.12
N LEU A 132 10.19 16.63 -2.99
CA LEU A 132 10.33 15.18 -2.81
C LEU A 132 8.97 14.48 -2.91
N ILE A 133 7.97 14.97 -2.17
CA ILE A 133 6.60 14.46 -2.19
C ILE A 133 6.01 14.57 -3.60
N ALA A 134 6.20 15.69 -4.29
CA ALA A 134 5.72 15.88 -5.66
C ALA A 134 6.33 14.87 -6.66
N GLU A 135 7.62 14.56 -6.53
CA GLU A 135 8.31 13.56 -7.35
C GLU A 135 7.82 12.14 -7.04
N TYR A 136 7.63 11.80 -5.77
CA TYR A 136 7.03 10.52 -5.37
C TYR A 136 5.62 10.36 -5.94
N LYS A 137 4.75 11.37 -5.75
CA LYS A 137 3.39 11.38 -6.31
C LYS A 137 3.40 11.18 -7.81
N THR A 138 4.32 11.83 -8.52
CA THR A 138 4.47 11.66 -9.98
C THR A 138 4.81 10.22 -10.35
N MET A 139 5.83 9.62 -9.73
CA MET A 139 6.26 8.25 -10.05
C MET A 139 5.23 7.20 -9.62
N ILE A 140 4.52 7.41 -8.51
CA ILE A 140 3.42 6.53 -8.06
C ILE A 140 2.23 6.63 -9.02
N THR A 141 1.89 7.82 -9.53
CA THR A 141 0.85 8.00 -10.55
C THR A 141 1.19 7.23 -11.83
N GLU A 142 2.44 7.33 -12.30
CA GLU A 142 2.91 6.57 -13.47
C GLU A 142 2.80 5.05 -13.24
N TYR A 143 3.27 4.57 -12.08
CA TYR A 143 3.13 3.16 -11.70
C TYR A 143 1.66 2.72 -11.65
N ALA A 144 0.77 3.52 -11.06
CA ALA A 144 -0.65 3.22 -10.98
C ALA A 144 -1.28 3.11 -12.37
N HIS A 145 -0.93 3.99 -13.31
CA HIS A 145 -1.39 3.91 -14.70
C HIS A 145 -1.00 2.60 -15.36
N GLU A 146 0.24 2.16 -15.18
CA GLU A 146 0.72 0.86 -15.68
C GLU A 146 -0.09 -0.29 -15.10
N GLN A 147 -0.31 -0.29 -13.78
CA GLN A 147 -1.11 -1.32 -13.11
C GLN A 147 -2.56 -1.36 -13.59
N TYR A 148 -3.20 -0.19 -13.77
CA TYR A 148 -4.56 -0.12 -14.30
C TYR A 148 -4.64 -0.60 -15.76
N GLN A 149 -3.64 -0.25 -16.58
CA GLN A 149 -3.55 -0.70 -17.96
C GLN A 149 -3.37 -2.22 -18.04
N ASP A 150 -2.62 -2.81 -17.11
CA ASP A 150 -2.48 -4.26 -16.99
C ASP A 150 -3.81 -4.93 -16.61
N ILE A 151 -4.60 -4.34 -15.69
CA ILE A 151 -5.94 -4.85 -15.37
C ILE A 151 -6.84 -4.81 -16.62
N LEU A 152 -6.85 -3.69 -17.36
CA LEU A 152 -7.64 -3.55 -18.60
C LEU A 152 -7.26 -4.59 -19.66
N THR A 153 -5.98 -4.92 -19.74
CA THR A 153 -5.47 -5.89 -20.74
C THR A 153 -5.84 -7.33 -20.35
N ASN A 154 -6.05 -7.59 -19.06
CA ASN A 154 -6.32 -8.92 -18.51
C ASN A 154 -7.79 -9.11 -18.04
N LEU A 155 -8.73 -8.32 -18.56
CA LEU A 155 -10.16 -8.38 -18.17
C LEU A 155 -10.84 -9.73 -18.45
N GLU A 156 -10.20 -10.67 -19.14
CA GLU A 156 -10.77 -11.99 -19.45
C GLU A 156 -10.95 -12.89 -18.22
N ILE A 157 -10.36 -12.54 -17.07
CA ILE A 157 -10.34 -13.38 -15.87
C ILE A 157 -11.58 -13.18 -14.99
N ILE A 158 -12.25 -12.02 -15.05
CA ILE A 158 -13.40 -11.69 -14.17
C ILE A 158 -14.40 -10.85 -14.97
N ASN A 159 -15.70 -11.08 -14.77
CA ASN A 159 -16.74 -10.30 -15.43
C ASN A 159 -16.98 -8.97 -14.68
N TYR A 160 -16.37 -7.89 -15.15
CA TYR A 160 -16.57 -6.55 -14.59
C TYR A 160 -17.79 -5.84 -15.18
N SER A 161 -18.43 -4.99 -14.37
CA SER A 161 -19.44 -4.05 -14.88
C SER A 161 -18.86 -3.06 -15.88
N ASP A 162 -19.75 -2.42 -16.64
CA ASP A 162 -19.37 -1.33 -17.52
C ASP A 162 -18.91 -0.10 -16.72
N GLU A 163 -19.44 0.10 -15.52
CA GLU A 163 -19.07 1.17 -14.58
C GLU A 163 -17.63 1.00 -14.10
N PHE A 164 -17.24 -0.20 -13.65
CA PHE A 164 -15.88 -0.52 -13.26
C PHE A 164 -14.90 -0.27 -14.40
N LYS A 165 -15.21 -0.75 -15.61
CA LYS A 165 -14.36 -0.53 -16.80
C LYS A 165 -14.23 0.94 -17.16
N LYS A 166 -15.30 1.74 -17.04
CA LYS A 166 -15.27 3.18 -17.33
C LYS A 166 -14.34 3.90 -16.37
N ILE A 167 -14.46 3.65 -15.07
CA ILE A 167 -13.62 4.28 -14.05
C ILE A 167 -12.17 3.86 -14.24
N LEU A 168 -11.91 2.57 -14.41
CA LEU A 168 -10.56 2.07 -14.68
C LEU A 168 -9.93 2.75 -15.92
N ASN A 169 -10.69 2.92 -17.01
CA ASN A 169 -10.23 3.65 -18.19
C ASN A 169 -9.93 5.14 -17.93
N ILE A 170 -10.68 5.80 -17.06
CA ILE A 170 -10.40 7.19 -16.65
C ILE A 170 -9.07 7.22 -15.90
N LEU A 171 -8.90 6.33 -14.93
CA LEU A 171 -7.73 6.29 -14.05
C LEU A 171 -6.42 5.98 -14.79
N THR A 172 -6.45 5.25 -15.92
CA THR A 172 -5.25 5.06 -16.76
C THR A 172 -4.63 6.35 -17.31
N LYS A 173 -5.33 7.48 -17.21
CA LYS A 173 -4.92 8.77 -17.77
C LYS A 173 -5.04 9.92 -16.78
N GLU A 174 -5.47 9.65 -15.55
CA GLU A 174 -5.69 10.68 -14.54
C GLU A 174 -4.34 11.21 -14.04
N LYS A 175 -4.13 12.52 -14.14
CA LYS A 175 -2.85 13.16 -13.82
C LYS A 175 -2.85 13.81 -12.45
N ASP A 176 -4.02 14.21 -11.96
CA ASP A 176 -4.12 14.75 -10.62
C ASP A 176 -4.05 13.61 -9.60
N PHE A 177 -3.13 13.73 -8.64
CA PHE A 177 -2.88 12.66 -7.66
C PHE A 177 -4.07 12.43 -6.74
N ASN A 178 -4.79 13.49 -6.35
CA ASN A 178 -5.93 13.40 -5.45
C ASN A 178 -7.13 12.80 -6.18
N ASP A 179 -7.39 13.22 -7.43
CA ASP A 179 -8.43 12.61 -8.26
C ASP A 179 -8.13 11.13 -8.54
N LEU A 180 -6.85 10.77 -8.75
CA LEU A 180 -6.42 9.39 -8.90
C LEU A 180 -6.70 8.57 -7.63
N LYS A 181 -6.39 9.13 -6.45
CA LYS A 181 -6.67 8.51 -5.15
C LYS A 181 -8.16 8.29 -4.95
N GLU A 182 -8.97 9.33 -5.12
CA GLU A 182 -10.43 9.22 -4.97
C GLU A 182 -11.01 8.20 -5.94
N GLY A 183 -10.55 8.22 -7.18
CA GLY A 183 -10.95 7.27 -8.19
C GLY A 183 -10.56 5.83 -7.86
N ASN A 184 -9.36 5.59 -7.31
CA ASN A 184 -8.96 4.26 -6.86
C ASN A 184 -9.82 3.77 -5.69
N THR A 185 -10.15 4.64 -4.73
CA THR A 185 -11.07 4.31 -3.64
C THR A 185 -12.42 3.84 -4.19
N VAL A 186 -13.01 4.59 -5.13
CA VAL A 186 -14.27 4.22 -5.79
C VAL A 186 -14.13 2.90 -6.56
N LEU A 187 -12.99 2.68 -7.22
CA LEU A 187 -12.73 1.45 -7.97
C LEU A 187 -12.65 0.21 -7.05
N VAL A 188 -12.02 0.34 -5.88
CA VAL A 188 -11.97 -0.70 -4.83
C VAL A 188 -13.38 -0.99 -4.33
N GLU A 189 -14.18 0.04 -4.00
CA GLU A 189 -15.54 -0.12 -3.51
C GLU A 189 -16.44 -0.83 -4.53
N LEU A 190 -16.39 -0.41 -5.80
CA LEU A 190 -17.12 -1.07 -6.88
C LEU A 190 -16.68 -2.52 -7.06
N PHE A 191 -15.37 -2.77 -7.00
CA PHE A 191 -14.84 -4.13 -7.10
C PHE A 191 -15.42 -5.04 -6.01
N ILE A 192 -15.44 -4.56 -4.76
CA ILE A 192 -16.00 -5.29 -3.61
C ILE A 192 -17.50 -5.52 -3.78
N LEU A 193 -18.26 -4.52 -4.21
CA LEU A 193 -19.71 -4.60 -4.39
C LEU A 193 -20.11 -5.60 -5.49
N GLU A 194 -19.37 -5.63 -6.59
CA GLU A 194 -19.68 -6.45 -7.77
C GLU A 194 -19.19 -7.89 -7.63
N ASN A 195 -18.19 -8.11 -6.78
CA ASN A 195 -17.53 -9.39 -6.62
C ASN A 195 -17.58 -9.75 -5.13
N PRO A 196 -18.64 -10.44 -4.67
CA PRO A 196 -18.69 -10.92 -3.30
C PRO A 196 -17.45 -11.75 -2.99
N VAL A 197 -17.03 -11.73 -1.74
CA VAL A 197 -15.78 -12.36 -1.30
C VAL A 197 -15.78 -13.85 -1.65
N ILE A 198 -15.05 -14.20 -2.71
CA ILE A 198 -14.88 -15.56 -3.19
C ILE A 198 -13.38 -15.86 -3.15
N ASN A 199 -13.03 -17.03 -2.62
CA ASN A 199 -11.65 -17.52 -2.60
C ASN A 199 -11.23 -18.02 -4.00
N GLU A 200 -11.22 -17.12 -4.98
CA GLU A 200 -10.77 -17.34 -6.35
C GLU A 200 -9.49 -16.53 -6.61
N LEU A 201 -8.45 -17.19 -7.10
CA LEU A 201 -7.12 -16.60 -7.26
C LEU A 201 -7.10 -15.36 -8.17
N GLY A 202 -7.90 -15.36 -9.24
CA GLY A 202 -7.99 -14.22 -10.15
C GLY A 202 -8.54 -12.97 -9.46
N TYR A 203 -9.58 -13.15 -8.67
CA TYR A 203 -10.21 -12.11 -7.86
C TYR A 203 -9.26 -11.54 -6.80
N LEU A 204 -8.66 -12.41 -6.00
CA LEU A 204 -7.73 -11.98 -4.94
C LEU A 204 -6.51 -11.25 -5.51
N LYS A 205 -6.01 -11.64 -6.68
CA LYS A 205 -4.89 -10.95 -7.34
C LYS A 205 -5.22 -9.47 -7.60
N ILE A 206 -6.41 -9.20 -8.14
CA ILE A 206 -6.81 -7.84 -8.51
C ILE A 206 -7.15 -7.04 -7.27
N TRP A 207 -7.76 -7.68 -6.27
CA TRP A 207 -8.00 -7.03 -5.00
C TRP A 207 -6.72 -6.59 -4.29
N ARG A 208 -5.70 -7.45 -4.27
CA ARG A 208 -4.38 -7.13 -3.71
C ARG A 208 -3.74 -5.96 -4.45
N LEU A 209 -3.83 -5.94 -5.78
CA LEU A 209 -3.29 -4.85 -6.59
C LEU A 209 -4.00 -3.53 -6.28
N LEU A 210 -5.34 -3.49 -6.26
CA LEU A 210 -6.08 -2.26 -5.98
C LEU A 210 -5.85 -1.74 -4.56
N ASN A 211 -5.77 -2.62 -3.55
CA ASN A 211 -5.41 -2.21 -2.19
C ASN A 211 -3.94 -1.78 -2.10
N ASN A 212 -3.03 -2.41 -2.82
CA ASN A 212 -1.64 -1.98 -2.85
C ASN A 212 -1.53 -0.54 -3.41
N LEU A 213 -2.27 -0.23 -4.47
CA LEU A 213 -2.36 1.15 -4.98
C LEU A 213 -3.00 2.08 -3.95
N GLU A 214 -4.10 1.69 -3.31
CA GLU A 214 -4.75 2.50 -2.27
C GLU A 214 -3.78 2.81 -1.13
N GLY A 215 -2.96 1.82 -0.71
CA GLY A 215 -1.97 1.98 0.35
C GLY A 215 -0.85 2.95 -0.04
N LEU A 216 -0.31 2.83 -1.25
CA LEU A 216 0.70 3.75 -1.78
C LEU A 216 0.16 5.19 -1.89
N LEU A 217 -1.07 5.34 -2.41
CA LEU A 217 -1.70 6.65 -2.58
C LEU A 217 -1.99 7.29 -1.22
N THR A 218 -2.53 6.51 -0.28
CA THR A 218 -2.81 6.95 1.09
C THR A 218 -1.53 7.38 1.81
N LEU A 219 -0.44 6.61 1.67
CA LEU A 219 0.84 6.94 2.27
C LEU A 219 1.33 8.33 1.86
N MET A 220 1.23 8.69 0.58
CA MET A 220 1.67 10.02 0.13
C MET A 220 0.81 11.15 0.68
N ILE A 221 -0.49 10.91 0.88
CA ILE A 221 -1.38 11.90 1.51
C ILE A 221 -1.02 12.06 2.99
N PHE A 222 -0.76 10.97 3.70
CA PHE A 222 -0.33 11.01 5.11
C PHE A 222 1.01 11.73 5.27
N TRP A 223 2.01 11.37 4.47
CA TRP A 223 3.32 12.03 4.52
C TRP A 223 3.22 13.52 4.21
N GLU A 224 2.40 13.91 3.23
CA GLU A 224 2.12 15.32 2.95
C GLU A 224 1.46 16.05 4.13
N GLN A 225 0.53 15.40 4.84
CA GLN A 225 -0.15 16.00 5.99
C GLN A 225 0.75 16.14 7.21
N ASP A 226 1.57 15.13 7.52
CA ASP A 226 2.51 15.16 8.64
C ASP A 226 3.48 16.36 8.50
N ASN A 227 3.91 16.67 7.27
CA ASN A 227 4.75 17.84 6.98
C ASN A 227 4.03 19.18 7.24
N PHE A 228 2.73 19.29 6.95
CA PHE A 228 1.97 20.52 7.19
C PHE A 228 1.64 20.77 8.67
N GLU A 229 1.72 19.76 9.54
CA GLU A 229 1.50 19.92 10.99
C GLU A 229 2.76 20.42 11.73
N GLU A 230 3.95 20.34 11.12
CA GLU A 230 5.23 20.76 11.71
C GLU A 230 5.66 22.21 11.37
N GLU A 231 4.95 22.93 10.47
CA GLU A 231 5.15 24.37 10.16
C GLU A 231 4.32 25.34 11.04
#